data_AF-A0A9D5M2X2-F1
#
_entry.id   AF-A0A9D5M2X2-F1
#
_cell.length_a   1.000
_cell.length_b   1.000
_cell.length_c   1.000
_cell.angle_alpha   90.00
_cell.angle_beta   90.00
_cell.angle_gamma   90.00
#
_symmetry.space_group_name_H-M   'P 1'
#
loop_
_entity.id
_entity.type
_entity.pdbx_description
1 polymer ?
#
loop_
_entity_poly.entity_id
_entity_poly.type
_entity_poly.pdbx_seq_one_letter_code
_entity_poly.pdbx_strand_id
1 'polypeptide(L)'
;MSYEIVYAREFIKTGDGRIIPLVLSGSNNCWEPTYGKHWRRCRSWFPLLIKSGENPAIEPEKLMERVNGYIPSTYQQHFKRSGKWVDDAAFVRFFKNGIKQAKTLEELCEECIPNPVLNGTVYYYDKANNICTLHAKRIADSTDLDAFLTEADECLKRDTTHQLQIQIGFHAEDVLKRYLRPRTVREKPAQYYVITTGHGYVSKLTRRGVYSTCCCDCAKWFESEKKAHQWLKDKYLEKRFPRLQFEVACVA
;
A
#
# COMPACT_ATOMS: atom_id res chain seq x y z
N MET A 1 26.29 0.29 -5.50
CA MET A 1 25.50 -0.68 -4.72
C MET A 1 24.06 -0.66 -5.21
N SER A 2 23.61 -1.75 -5.82
CA SER A 2 22.21 -1.97 -6.16
C SER A 2 21.41 -2.36 -4.92
N TYR A 3 20.17 -1.91 -4.82
CA TYR A 3 19.24 -2.34 -3.78
C TYR A 3 17.81 -2.30 -4.29
N GLU A 4 16.95 -3.08 -3.65
CA GLU A 4 15.54 -3.20 -4.02
C GLU A 4 14.68 -2.16 -3.29
N ILE A 5 13.74 -1.57 -4.02
CA ILE A 5 12.78 -0.60 -3.50
C ILE A 5 11.39 -1.20 -3.57
N VAL A 6 10.77 -1.45 -2.41
CA VAL A 6 9.38 -1.91 -2.29
C VAL A 6 8.46 -0.70 -2.20
N TYR A 7 7.62 -0.51 -3.21
CA TYR A 7 6.65 0.58 -3.32
C TYR A 7 5.32 0.23 -2.64
N ALA A 8 4.82 -0.98 -2.88
CA ALA A 8 3.57 -1.47 -2.35
C ALA A 8 3.62 -2.99 -2.11
N ARG A 9 2.59 -3.50 -1.44
CA ARG A 9 2.42 -4.91 -1.12
C ARG A 9 0.93 -5.23 -1.16
N GLU A 10 0.60 -6.45 -1.56
CA GLU A 10 -0.75 -6.99 -1.51
C GLU A 10 -0.63 -8.48 -1.24
N PHE A 11 -1.23 -8.98 -0.16
CA PHE A 11 -1.16 -10.39 0.18
C PHE A 11 -2.48 -11.01 -0.23
N ILE A 12 -2.45 -11.96 -1.15
CA ILE A 12 -3.66 -12.58 -1.69
C ILE A 12 -3.91 -13.88 -0.95
N LYS A 13 -5.12 -14.03 -0.42
CA LYS A 13 -5.58 -15.26 0.22
C LYS A 13 -6.22 -16.17 -0.83
N THR A 14 -5.81 -17.43 -0.86
CA THR A 14 -6.37 -18.48 -1.72
C THR A 14 -7.55 -19.18 -1.04
N GLY A 15 -8.33 -19.95 -1.80
CA GLY A 15 -9.49 -20.67 -1.26
C GLY A 15 -9.13 -21.71 -0.19
N ASP A 16 -7.93 -22.30 -0.29
CA ASP A 16 -7.40 -23.32 0.61
C ASP A 16 -6.72 -22.77 1.88
N GLY A 17 -6.65 -21.43 2.04
CA GLY A 17 -6.09 -20.78 3.23
C GLY A 17 -4.62 -20.37 3.11
N ARG A 18 -3.94 -20.70 2.01
CA ARG A 18 -2.60 -20.20 1.68
C ARG A 18 -2.62 -18.71 1.34
N ILE A 19 -1.42 -18.13 1.29
CA ILE A 19 -1.20 -16.72 0.99
C ILE A 19 -0.12 -16.56 -0.09
N ILE A 20 -0.36 -15.64 -1.02
CA ILE A 20 0.61 -15.19 -2.02
C ILE A 20 1.09 -13.78 -1.63
N PRO A 21 2.33 -13.63 -1.11
CA PRO A 21 2.85 -12.33 -0.69
C PRO A 21 3.35 -11.50 -1.89
N LEU A 22 2.48 -10.78 -2.59
CA LEU A 22 2.88 -9.93 -3.70
C LEU A 22 3.46 -8.60 -3.21
N VAL A 23 4.52 -8.16 -3.89
CA VAL A 23 5.10 -6.83 -3.73
C VAL A 23 5.26 -6.16 -5.08
N LEU A 24 5.06 -4.84 -5.09
CA LEU A 24 5.50 -3.99 -6.18
C LEU A 24 6.89 -3.50 -5.82
N SER A 25 7.92 -4.01 -6.48
CA SER A 25 9.28 -3.55 -6.26
C SER A 25 10.06 -3.42 -7.54
N GLY A 26 11.18 -2.71 -7.44
CA GLY A 26 12.18 -2.70 -8.48
C GLY A 26 13.51 -2.18 -7.97
N SER A 27 14.57 -2.51 -8.71
CA SER A 27 15.93 -2.13 -8.34
C SER A 27 16.15 -0.62 -8.50
N ASN A 28 16.93 -0.04 -7.60
CA ASN A 28 17.20 1.40 -7.55
C ASN A 28 17.87 1.97 -8.81
N ASN A 29 18.55 1.12 -9.58
CA ASN A 29 19.39 1.47 -10.72
C ASN A 29 18.75 1.16 -12.07
N CYS A 30 17.59 0.50 -12.11
CA CYS A 30 16.88 0.16 -13.36
C CYS A 30 15.84 1.22 -13.68
N TRP A 31 15.84 1.72 -14.90
CA TRP A 31 14.90 2.75 -15.39
C TRP A 31 14.29 2.33 -16.72
N GLU A 32 13.02 2.64 -16.90
CA GLU A 32 12.25 2.38 -18.11
C GLU A 32 11.58 3.66 -18.61
N PRO A 33 11.46 3.80 -19.95
CA PRO A 33 10.68 4.87 -20.53
C PRO A 33 9.20 4.61 -20.31
N THR A 34 8.47 5.64 -19.90
CA THR A 34 7.01 5.65 -19.91
C THR A 34 6.49 6.09 -21.28
N TYR A 35 5.24 5.74 -21.59
CA TYR A 35 4.55 6.10 -22.84
C TYR A 35 4.59 7.62 -23.16
N GLY A 36 4.81 8.47 -22.14
CA GLY A 36 4.94 9.93 -22.27
C GLY A 36 6.38 10.49 -22.33
N LYS A 37 7.39 9.69 -22.69
CA LYS A 37 8.83 10.08 -22.74
C LYS A 37 9.46 10.48 -21.39
N HIS A 38 8.78 10.26 -20.27
CA HIS A 38 9.38 10.37 -18.94
C HIS A 38 10.03 9.06 -18.54
N TRP A 39 11.17 9.13 -17.86
CA TRP A 39 11.79 7.95 -17.27
C TRP A 39 11.25 7.73 -15.86
N ARG A 40 10.93 6.48 -15.54
CA ARG A 40 10.65 6.05 -14.17
C ARG A 40 11.53 4.86 -13.83
N ARG A 41 11.66 4.54 -12.55
CA ARG A 41 12.34 3.30 -12.16
C ARG A 41 11.51 2.11 -12.58
N CYS A 42 12.16 1.09 -13.14
CA CYS A 42 11.53 -0.20 -13.43
C CYS A 42 10.94 -0.75 -12.13
N ARG A 43 9.72 -1.29 -12.22
CA ARG A 43 9.06 -1.98 -11.12
C ARG A 43 7.99 -2.90 -11.66
N SER A 44 7.77 -4.02 -11.00
CA SER A 44 6.74 -4.98 -11.35
C SER A 44 6.16 -5.62 -10.10
N TRP A 45 4.95 -6.16 -10.23
CA TRP A 45 4.40 -7.03 -9.20
C TRP A 45 4.95 -8.43 -9.37
N PHE A 46 5.43 -8.99 -8.27
CA PHE A 46 5.85 -10.38 -8.21
C PHE A 46 5.74 -10.86 -6.76
N PRO A 47 5.73 -12.17 -6.51
CA PRO A 47 5.61 -12.65 -5.16
C PRO A 47 6.98 -12.78 -4.50
N LEU A 48 7.05 -12.34 -3.26
CA LEU A 48 8.28 -12.22 -2.48
C LEU A 48 8.56 -13.51 -1.70
N LEU A 49 9.84 -13.85 -1.53
CA LEU A 49 10.30 -15.06 -0.82
C LEU A 49 9.89 -16.40 -1.46
N ILE A 50 9.75 -16.40 -2.79
CA ILE A 50 9.63 -17.64 -3.59
C ILE A 50 11.00 -18.12 -4.01
N LYS A 51 11.21 -19.44 -3.95
CA LYS A 51 12.37 -20.08 -4.56
C LYS A 51 11.99 -20.70 -5.91
N SER A 52 12.99 -20.87 -6.77
CA SER A 52 12.84 -21.67 -7.99
C SER A 52 12.25 -23.04 -7.67
N GLY A 53 11.29 -23.49 -8.49
CA GLY A 53 10.62 -24.78 -8.33
C GLY A 53 9.58 -24.82 -7.21
N GLU A 54 9.18 -23.68 -6.62
CA GLU A 54 8.16 -23.64 -5.57
C GLU A 54 6.90 -22.90 -6.00
N ASN A 55 5.76 -23.39 -5.52
CA ASN A 55 4.49 -22.71 -5.66
C ASN A 55 4.49 -21.37 -4.89
N PRO A 56 4.04 -20.26 -5.51
CA PRO A 56 3.96 -18.95 -4.87
C PRO A 56 3.01 -18.86 -3.67
N ALA A 57 2.01 -19.74 -3.59
CA ALA A 57 1.06 -19.79 -2.49
C ALA A 57 1.61 -20.66 -1.34
N ILE A 58 1.73 -20.04 -0.16
CA ILE A 58 2.35 -20.64 1.02
C ILE A 58 1.47 -20.48 2.26
N GLU A 59 1.51 -21.47 3.15
CA GLU A 59 0.86 -21.38 4.45
C GLU A 59 1.39 -20.20 5.28
N PRO A 60 0.53 -19.46 6.02
CA PRO A 60 0.95 -18.30 6.81
C PRO A 60 2.08 -18.59 7.80
N GLU A 61 2.03 -19.75 8.47
CA GLU A 61 3.02 -20.18 9.45
C GLU A 61 4.38 -20.45 8.77
N LYS A 62 4.36 -21.19 7.66
CA LYS A 62 5.57 -21.49 6.86
C LYS A 62 6.18 -20.23 6.26
N LEU A 63 5.35 -19.26 5.86
CA LEU A 63 5.83 -17.95 5.41
C LEU A 63 6.57 -17.22 6.55
N MET A 64 6.02 -17.23 7.76
CA MET A 64 6.67 -16.60 8.91
C MET A 64 7.95 -17.33 9.33
N GLU A 65 8.02 -18.66 9.23
CA GLU A 65 9.26 -19.42 9.42
C GLU A 65 10.34 -18.99 8.44
N ARG A 66 10.01 -18.86 7.15
CA ARG A 66 10.94 -18.33 6.13
C ARG A 66 11.42 -16.94 6.48
N VAL A 67 10.51 -16.04 6.86
CA VAL A 67 10.84 -14.66 7.25
C VAL A 67 11.83 -14.63 8.42
N ASN A 68 11.61 -15.46 9.44
CA ASN A 68 12.51 -15.56 10.58
C ASN A 68 13.87 -16.15 10.20
N GLY A 69 13.93 -17.01 9.17
CA GLY A 69 15.19 -17.54 8.64
C GLY A 69 16.12 -16.50 8.02
N TYR A 70 15.61 -15.32 7.64
CA TYR A 70 16.43 -14.19 7.15
C TYR A 70 16.93 -13.27 8.27
N ILE A 71 16.71 -13.64 9.54
CA ILE A 71 17.01 -12.83 10.71
C ILE A 71 17.97 -13.60 11.63
N PRO A 72 19.01 -12.94 12.20
CA PRO A 72 19.37 -11.54 11.99
C PRO A 72 20.01 -11.30 10.62
N SER A 73 19.70 -10.16 9.99
CA SER A 73 20.42 -9.76 8.78
C SER A 73 21.74 -9.06 9.15
N THR A 74 22.79 -9.28 8.36
CA THR A 74 24.14 -8.74 8.62
C THR A 74 24.15 -7.23 8.80
N TYR A 75 23.31 -6.51 8.04
CA TYR A 75 23.30 -5.04 7.98
C TYR A 75 22.01 -4.40 8.49
N GLN A 76 21.05 -5.18 9.05
CA GLN A 76 19.71 -4.68 9.41
C GLN A 76 19.01 -4.00 8.21
N GLN A 77 19.23 -4.53 7.01
CA GLN A 77 18.80 -3.91 5.74
C GLN A 77 18.27 -4.98 4.79
N HIS A 78 16.94 -5.05 4.67
CA HIS A 78 16.28 -5.97 3.72
C HIS A 78 15.99 -5.30 2.38
N PHE A 79 15.26 -4.20 2.41
CA PHE A 79 14.92 -3.38 1.23
C PHE A 79 14.59 -1.95 1.66
N LYS A 80 14.51 -1.03 0.69
CA LYS A 80 13.99 0.32 0.97
C LYS A 80 12.49 0.38 0.76
N ARG A 81 11.79 1.03 1.70
CA ARG A 81 10.36 1.35 1.59
C ARG A 81 10.12 2.75 2.13
N SER A 82 9.38 3.56 1.37
CA SER A 82 9.08 4.96 1.74
C SER A 82 10.33 5.78 2.10
N GLY A 83 11.44 5.54 1.38
CA GLY A 83 12.72 6.24 1.57
C GLY A 83 13.59 5.74 2.72
N LYS A 84 13.13 4.76 3.52
CA LYS A 84 13.87 4.22 4.66
C LYS A 84 14.23 2.75 4.44
N TRP A 85 15.34 2.32 5.06
CA TRP A 85 15.66 0.90 5.14
C TRP A 85 14.72 0.19 6.09
N VAL A 86 14.30 -1.01 5.70
CA VAL A 86 13.53 -1.92 6.55
C VAL A 86 14.51 -2.78 7.33
N ASP A 87 14.53 -2.58 8.65
CA ASP A 87 15.27 -3.39 9.62
C ASP A 87 14.61 -4.75 9.89
N ASP A 88 15.27 -5.63 10.64
CA ASP A 88 14.75 -6.98 10.90
C ASP A 88 13.37 -6.95 11.59
N ALA A 89 13.18 -6.06 12.56
CA ALA A 89 11.92 -5.94 13.27
C ALA A 89 10.80 -5.43 12.36
N ALA A 90 11.09 -4.47 11.47
CA ALA A 90 10.17 -3.93 10.49
C ALA A 90 9.87 -4.95 9.39
N PHE A 91 10.83 -5.81 9.05
CA PHE A 91 10.65 -6.92 8.11
C PHE A 91 9.65 -7.95 8.66
N VAL A 92 9.81 -8.38 9.92
CA VAL A 92 8.81 -9.25 10.58
C VAL A 92 7.43 -8.58 10.64
N ARG A 93 7.37 -7.30 11.03
CA ARG A 93 6.09 -6.55 11.06
C ARG A 93 5.48 -6.41 9.68
N PHE A 94 6.29 -6.29 8.63
CA PHE A 94 5.81 -6.24 7.26
C PHE A 94 5.04 -7.52 6.93
N PHE A 95 5.61 -8.70 7.12
CA PHE A 95 4.90 -9.95 6.82
C PHE A 95 3.71 -10.22 7.74
N LYS A 96 3.83 -10.01 9.05
CA LYS A 96 2.72 -10.18 10.00
C LYS A 96 1.50 -9.31 9.65
N ASN A 97 1.74 -8.03 9.36
CA ASN A 97 0.67 -7.13 8.93
C ASN A 97 0.16 -7.44 7.52
N GLY A 98 0.94 -8.15 6.70
CA GLY A 98 0.53 -8.57 5.36
C GLY A 98 -0.45 -9.71 5.45
N ILE A 99 -0.08 -10.75 6.20
CA ILE A 99 -0.91 -11.91 6.51
C ILE A 99 -2.24 -11.46 7.14
N LYS A 100 -2.18 -10.58 8.15
CA LYS A 100 -3.38 -10.05 8.82
C LYS A 100 -4.31 -9.27 7.88
N GLN A 101 -3.78 -8.62 6.86
CA GLN A 101 -4.53 -7.81 5.91
C GLN A 101 -4.74 -8.53 4.57
N ALA A 102 -4.44 -9.82 4.50
CA ALA A 102 -4.57 -10.59 3.27
C ALA A 102 -6.04 -10.65 2.85
N LYS A 103 -6.28 -10.54 1.55
CA LYS A 103 -7.61 -10.45 0.96
C LYS A 103 -7.77 -11.43 -0.17
N THR A 104 -9.00 -11.88 -0.43
CA THR A 104 -9.29 -12.61 -1.66
C THR A 104 -9.31 -11.66 -2.86
N LEU A 105 -9.32 -12.20 -4.08
CA LEU A 105 -9.40 -11.38 -5.28
C LEU A 105 -10.73 -10.61 -5.37
N GLU A 106 -11.82 -11.20 -4.89
CA GLU A 106 -13.15 -10.59 -4.87
C GLU A 106 -13.17 -9.36 -3.95
N GLU A 107 -12.66 -9.50 -2.72
CA GLU A 107 -12.53 -8.39 -1.77
C GLU A 107 -11.63 -7.27 -2.31
N LEU A 108 -10.59 -7.61 -3.09
CA LEU A 108 -9.74 -6.62 -3.74
C LEU A 108 -10.47 -5.90 -4.88
N CYS A 109 -11.27 -6.62 -5.66
CA CYS A 109 -12.10 -6.04 -6.73
C CYS A 109 -13.13 -5.04 -6.20
N GLU A 110 -13.70 -5.28 -5.01
CA GLU A 110 -14.63 -4.32 -4.38
C GLU A 110 -13.95 -3.01 -3.96
N GLU A 111 -12.66 -3.07 -3.62
CA GLU A 111 -11.93 -1.92 -3.10
C GLU A 111 -11.13 -1.14 -4.14
N CYS A 112 -10.83 -1.73 -5.30
CA CYS A 112 -9.88 -1.21 -6.26
C CYS A 112 -10.51 -0.73 -7.58
N ILE A 113 -9.88 0.27 -8.22
CA ILE A 113 -10.26 0.77 -9.55
C ILE A 113 -9.00 0.95 -10.43
N PRO A 114 -8.94 0.34 -11.63
CA PRO A 114 -9.87 -0.67 -12.14
C PRO A 114 -9.74 -1.98 -11.35
N ASN A 115 -10.66 -2.91 -11.57
CA ASN A 115 -10.61 -4.23 -10.97
C ASN A 115 -9.23 -4.87 -11.22
N PRO A 116 -8.52 -5.30 -10.18
CA PRO A 116 -7.20 -5.87 -10.32
C PRO A 116 -7.32 -7.24 -10.96
N VAL A 117 -6.44 -7.51 -11.93
CA VAL A 117 -6.32 -8.80 -12.60
C VAL A 117 -4.89 -9.27 -12.44
N LEU A 118 -4.73 -10.55 -12.10
CA LEU A 118 -3.43 -11.20 -12.03
C LEU A 118 -3.07 -11.86 -13.36
N ASN A 119 -1.78 -11.90 -13.66
CA ASN A 119 -1.23 -12.76 -14.69
C ASN A 119 -0.32 -13.78 -14.02
N GLY A 120 -0.62 -15.06 -14.23
CA GLY A 120 0.21 -16.18 -13.82
C GLY A 120 1.00 -16.72 -15.02
N THR A 121 2.27 -17.01 -14.82
CA THR A 121 3.13 -17.60 -15.85
C THR A 121 4.09 -18.61 -15.21
N VAL A 122 4.16 -19.80 -15.80
CA VAL A 122 5.14 -20.84 -15.48
C VAL A 122 6.12 -20.90 -16.64
N TYR A 123 7.40 -20.69 -16.35
CA TYR A 123 8.44 -20.63 -17.37
C TYR A 123 9.77 -21.16 -16.85
N TYR A 124 10.70 -21.44 -17.74
CA TYR A 124 12.09 -21.75 -17.40
C TYR A 124 13.04 -21.03 -18.36
N TYR A 125 14.30 -20.92 -17.93
CA TYR A 125 15.36 -20.38 -18.75
C TYR A 125 16.10 -21.51 -19.47
N ASP A 126 16.15 -21.42 -20.79
CA ASP A 126 16.97 -22.27 -21.65
C ASP A 126 17.99 -21.38 -22.37
N LYS A 127 19.25 -21.80 -22.43
CA LYS A 127 20.33 -21.07 -23.08
C LYS A 127 20.05 -20.81 -24.56
N ALA A 128 19.28 -21.68 -25.21
CA ALA A 128 18.92 -21.52 -26.62
C ALA A 128 17.77 -20.53 -26.84
N ASN A 129 16.77 -20.53 -25.96
CA ASN A 129 15.48 -19.86 -26.18
C ASN A 129 15.23 -18.66 -25.26
N ASN A 130 16.17 -18.32 -24.37
CA ASN A 130 16.06 -17.35 -23.27
C ASN A 130 14.93 -17.69 -22.29
N ILE A 131 13.66 -17.54 -22.67
CA ILE A 131 12.50 -17.83 -21.82
C ILE A 131 11.56 -18.79 -22.54
N CYS A 132 11.35 -19.96 -21.95
CA CYS A 132 10.38 -20.95 -22.41
C CYS A 132 9.16 -20.91 -21.49
N THR A 133 8.04 -20.39 -21.99
CA THR A 133 6.77 -20.36 -21.26
C THR A 133 6.04 -21.69 -21.45
N LEU A 134 5.79 -22.40 -20.36
CA LEU A 134 5.03 -23.65 -20.36
C LEU A 134 3.53 -23.39 -20.22
N HIS A 135 3.18 -22.44 -19.35
CA HIS A 135 1.79 -22.13 -19.05
C HIS A 135 1.65 -20.64 -18.72
N ALA A 136 0.62 -19.99 -19.25
CA ALA A 136 0.30 -18.61 -18.96
C ALA A 136 -1.21 -18.43 -18.91
N LYS A 137 -1.71 -17.84 -17.82
CA LYS A 137 -3.15 -17.63 -17.62
C LYS A 137 -3.41 -16.25 -17.02
N ARG A 138 -4.46 -15.61 -17.54
CA ARG A 138 -5.05 -14.41 -16.93
C ARG A 138 -6.03 -14.86 -15.85
N ILE A 139 -5.85 -14.36 -14.64
CA ILE A 139 -6.58 -14.77 -13.44
C ILE A 139 -7.44 -13.59 -12.96
N ALA A 140 -8.76 -13.76 -13.03
CA ALA A 140 -9.72 -12.71 -12.69
C ALA A 140 -10.42 -12.94 -11.35
N ASP A 141 -10.54 -14.18 -10.89
CA ASP A 141 -11.22 -14.57 -9.66
C ASP A 141 -10.42 -15.61 -8.88
N SER A 142 -10.85 -15.90 -7.65
CA SER A 142 -10.19 -16.85 -6.77
C SER A 142 -10.27 -18.30 -7.28
N THR A 143 -11.31 -18.65 -8.06
CA THR A 143 -11.42 -20.00 -8.64
C THR A 143 -10.38 -20.25 -9.73
N ASP A 144 -10.15 -19.24 -10.57
CA ASP A 144 -9.11 -19.24 -11.59
C ASP A 144 -7.72 -19.26 -10.97
N LEU A 145 -7.55 -18.60 -9.83
CA LEU A 145 -6.31 -18.60 -9.07
C LEU A 145 -6.01 -20.00 -8.55
N ASP A 146 -6.95 -20.63 -7.87
CA ASP A 146 -6.78 -21.99 -7.32
C ASP A 146 -6.52 -23.02 -8.43
N ALA A 147 -7.20 -22.89 -9.58
CA ALA A 147 -6.93 -23.70 -10.77
C ALA A 147 -5.50 -23.51 -11.30
N PHE A 148 -5.06 -22.25 -11.45
CA PHE A 148 -3.69 -21.96 -11.89
C PHE A 148 -2.64 -22.53 -10.94
N LEU A 149 -2.86 -22.43 -9.62
CA LEU A 149 -1.92 -22.98 -8.63
C LEU A 149 -1.84 -24.50 -8.71
N THR A 150 -2.95 -25.17 -8.97
CA THR A 150 -3.00 -26.63 -9.16
C THR A 150 -2.26 -27.05 -10.43
N GLU A 151 -2.50 -26.36 -11.54
CA GLU A 151 -1.80 -26.60 -12.82
C GLU A 151 -0.29 -26.32 -12.70
N ALA A 152 0.10 -25.32 -11.92
CA ALA A 152 1.50 -25.03 -11.65
C ALA A 152 2.17 -26.16 -10.85
N ASP A 153 1.50 -26.74 -9.85
CA ASP A 153 2.00 -27.90 -9.10
C ASP A 153 2.13 -29.15 -10.00
N GLU A 154 1.22 -29.35 -10.94
CA GLU A 154 1.33 -30.43 -11.93
C GLU A 154 2.51 -30.22 -12.87
N CYS A 155 2.74 -28.99 -13.34
CA CYS A 155 3.90 -28.64 -14.15
C CYS A 155 5.21 -28.92 -13.41
N LEU A 156 5.30 -28.53 -12.14
CA LEU A 156 6.46 -28.80 -11.28
C LEU A 156 6.73 -30.30 -11.09
N LYS A 157 5.68 -31.13 -11.00
CA LYS A 157 5.82 -32.59 -10.89
C LYS A 157 6.25 -33.23 -12.21
N ARG A 158 5.75 -32.72 -13.34
CA ARG A 158 6.00 -33.27 -14.68
C ARG A 158 7.41 -32.98 -15.16
N ASP A 159 7.90 -31.76 -14.94
CA ASP A 159 9.23 -31.34 -15.38
C ASP A 159 10.18 -31.20 -14.19
N THR A 160 10.91 -32.27 -13.93
CA THR A 160 11.98 -32.30 -12.92
C THR A 160 13.35 -31.94 -13.49
N THR A 161 13.44 -31.72 -14.81
CA THR A 161 14.70 -31.46 -15.51
C THR A 161 15.05 -29.99 -15.51
N HIS A 162 14.05 -29.12 -15.67
CA HIS A 162 14.26 -27.68 -15.72
C HIS A 162 13.98 -27.02 -14.35
N GLN A 163 14.70 -25.94 -14.07
CA GLN A 163 14.40 -25.07 -12.93
C GLN A 163 13.23 -24.15 -13.28
N LEU A 164 12.01 -24.66 -13.08
CA LEU A 164 10.79 -23.92 -13.35
C LEU A 164 10.63 -22.73 -12.38
N GLN A 165 10.19 -21.61 -12.92
CA GLN A 165 9.85 -20.37 -12.21
C GLN A 165 8.36 -20.11 -12.38
N ILE A 166 7.70 -19.78 -11.27
CA ILE A 166 6.29 -19.39 -11.27
C ILE A 166 6.23 -17.91 -10.92
N GLN A 167 5.73 -17.10 -11.85
CA GLN A 167 5.49 -15.68 -11.65
C GLN A 167 4.00 -15.41 -11.61
N ILE A 168 3.54 -14.77 -10.53
CA ILE A 168 2.20 -14.22 -10.42
C ILE A 168 2.35 -12.74 -10.07
N GLY A 169 1.63 -11.87 -10.77
CA GLY A 169 1.64 -10.44 -10.46
C GLY A 169 0.47 -9.71 -11.09
N PHE A 170 0.11 -8.55 -10.56
CA PHE A 170 -0.86 -7.68 -11.21
C PHE A 170 -0.27 -7.12 -12.50
N HIS A 171 -1.11 -6.99 -13.52
CA HIS A 171 -0.74 -6.31 -14.77
C HIS A 171 -0.46 -4.81 -14.56
N ALA A 172 -0.89 -4.22 -13.44
CA ALA A 172 -0.69 -2.81 -13.15
C ALA A 172 0.78 -2.48 -12.89
N GLU A 173 1.32 -1.47 -13.59
CA GLU A 173 2.70 -1.00 -13.40
C GLU A 173 2.89 -0.11 -12.15
N ASP A 174 1.81 0.19 -11.44
CA ASP A 174 1.78 1.04 -10.26
C ASP A 174 1.00 0.40 -9.12
N VAL A 175 0.98 1.09 -7.99
CA VAL A 175 0.19 0.72 -6.82
C VAL A 175 -1.29 0.62 -7.22
N LEU A 176 -1.96 -0.43 -6.74
CA LEU A 176 -3.41 -0.58 -6.91
C LEU A 176 -4.13 0.65 -6.35
N LYS A 177 -4.92 1.31 -7.19
CA LYS A 177 -5.70 2.48 -6.77
C LYS A 177 -6.96 1.96 -6.09
N ARG A 178 -7.25 2.48 -4.90
CA ARG A 178 -8.44 2.11 -4.12
C ARG A 178 -9.49 3.22 -4.19
N TYR A 179 -10.77 2.86 -4.06
CA TYR A 179 -11.85 3.84 -3.90
C TYR A 179 -11.51 4.80 -2.76
N LEU A 180 -11.64 6.10 -3.03
CA LEU A 180 -11.57 7.09 -1.97
C LEU A 180 -12.79 6.88 -1.08
N ARG A 181 -12.56 6.35 0.14
CA ARG A 181 -13.63 6.26 1.13
C ARG A 181 -14.20 7.67 1.34
N PRO A 182 -15.51 7.89 1.16
CA PRO A 182 -16.08 9.19 1.45
C PRO A 182 -15.76 9.52 2.90
N ARG A 183 -15.17 10.69 3.13
CA ARG A 183 -14.94 11.16 4.49
C ARG A 183 -16.31 11.34 5.13
N THR A 184 -16.50 10.76 6.30
CA THR A 184 -17.67 11.04 7.13
C THR A 184 -17.66 12.55 7.40
N VAL A 185 -18.57 13.28 6.76
CA VAL A 185 -18.77 14.70 7.03
C VAL A 185 -19.47 14.73 8.38
N ARG A 186 -18.80 15.30 9.39
CA ARG A 186 -19.47 15.53 10.68
C ARG A 186 -20.58 16.53 10.44
N GLU A 187 -21.80 16.15 10.78
CA GLU A 187 -22.94 17.07 10.77
C GLU A 187 -22.66 18.18 11.78
N LYS A 188 -22.93 19.42 11.38
CA LYS A 188 -22.82 20.55 12.28
C LYS A 188 -24.03 20.52 13.22
N PRO A 189 -23.82 20.60 14.54
CA PRO A 189 -24.94 20.77 15.46
C PRO A 189 -25.62 22.12 15.22
N ALA A 190 -26.90 22.24 15.59
CA ALA A 190 -27.66 23.48 15.47
C ALA A 190 -26.94 24.66 16.17
N GLN A 191 -26.34 24.38 17.33
CA GLN A 191 -25.49 25.33 18.04
C GLN A 191 -24.03 24.83 18.04
N TYR A 192 -23.12 25.67 17.57
CA TYR A 192 -21.69 25.38 17.50
C TYR A 192 -20.84 26.60 17.85
N TYR A 193 -19.57 26.37 18.14
CA TYR A 193 -18.62 27.42 18.48
C TYR A 193 -17.59 27.58 17.35
N VAL A 194 -17.24 28.81 17.02
CA VAL A 194 -16.21 29.16 16.04
C VAL A 194 -15.17 30.06 16.68
N ILE A 195 -14.01 30.15 16.04
CA ILE A 195 -12.97 31.09 16.46
C ILE A 195 -12.99 32.27 15.49
N THR A 196 -13.08 33.48 16.01
CA THR A 196 -13.02 34.73 15.25
C THR A 196 -11.65 35.37 15.38
N THR A 197 -11.28 36.14 14.37
CA THR A 197 -10.19 37.10 14.40
C THR A 197 -10.69 38.46 13.92
N GLY A 198 -9.85 39.49 14.02
CA GLY A 198 -10.14 40.81 13.43
C GLY A 198 -10.39 40.79 11.90
N HIS A 199 -10.20 39.65 11.23
CA HIS A 199 -10.43 39.48 9.79
C HIS A 199 -11.59 38.51 9.47
N GLY A 200 -12.36 38.06 10.47
CA GLY A 200 -13.48 37.13 10.32
C GLY A 200 -13.25 35.78 11.01
N TYR A 201 -14.01 34.76 10.61
CA TYR A 201 -13.97 33.43 11.23
C TYR A 201 -12.78 32.60 10.74
N VAL A 202 -12.09 31.89 11.63
CA VAL A 202 -10.98 31.01 11.26
C VAL A 202 -11.50 29.79 10.50
N SER A 203 -11.12 29.64 9.23
CA SER A 203 -11.47 28.48 8.39
C SER A 203 -10.36 27.41 8.39
N LYS A 204 -9.10 27.84 8.31
CA LYS A 204 -7.95 26.94 8.20
C LYS A 204 -6.71 27.46 8.91
N LEU A 205 -6.03 26.57 9.62
CA LEU A 205 -4.72 26.81 10.20
C LEU A 205 -3.65 26.09 9.40
N THR A 206 -2.57 26.79 9.05
CA THR A 206 -1.40 26.20 8.42
C THR A 206 -0.14 26.44 9.26
N ARG A 207 1.01 25.92 8.79
CA ARG A 207 2.30 26.24 9.41
C ARG A 207 2.62 27.74 9.34
N ARG A 208 2.22 28.42 8.26
CA ARG A 208 2.62 29.80 7.93
C ARG A 208 1.59 30.87 8.29
N GLY A 209 0.32 30.51 8.47
CA GLY A 209 -0.74 31.50 8.67
C GLY A 209 -2.09 30.93 9.07
N VAL A 210 -2.97 31.84 9.46
CA VAL A 210 -4.40 31.61 9.73
C VAL A 210 -5.19 32.16 8.56
N TYR A 211 -6.09 31.35 8.01
CA TYR A 211 -7.02 31.77 6.98
C TYR A 211 -8.36 32.08 7.64
N SER A 212 -8.90 33.25 7.30
CA SER A 212 -10.22 33.69 7.76
C SER A 212 -11.24 33.66 6.63
N THR A 213 -12.52 33.57 6.98
CA THR A 213 -13.67 33.65 6.10
C THR A 213 -14.73 34.55 6.73
N CYS A 214 -15.53 35.23 5.91
CA CYS A 214 -16.69 36.00 6.37
C CYS A 214 -17.92 35.13 6.64
N CYS A 215 -17.90 33.85 6.23
CA CYS A 215 -19.03 32.94 6.35
C CYS A 215 -18.82 31.98 7.52
N CYS A 216 -19.70 32.02 8.54
CA CYS A 216 -19.66 31.10 9.67
C CYS A 216 -19.76 29.63 9.22
N ASP A 217 -20.44 29.35 8.10
CA ASP A 217 -20.55 28.00 7.59
C ASP A 217 -19.24 27.43 7.03
N CYS A 218 -18.33 28.29 6.60
CA CYS A 218 -17.02 27.87 6.12
C CYS A 218 -15.97 27.87 7.24
N ALA A 219 -16.37 28.23 8.47
CA ALA A 219 -15.48 28.31 9.62
C ALA A 219 -15.18 26.93 10.22
N LYS A 220 -14.04 26.86 10.90
CA LYS A 220 -13.73 25.74 11.78
C LYS A 220 -14.62 25.82 13.01
N TRP A 221 -15.51 24.84 13.14
CA TRP A 221 -16.47 24.76 14.23
C TRP A 221 -16.06 23.72 15.29
N PHE A 222 -16.61 23.89 16.49
CA PHE A 222 -16.39 23.06 17.67
C PHE A 222 -17.74 22.80 18.34
N GLU A 223 -17.91 21.59 18.88
CA GLU A 223 -19.12 21.18 19.61
C GLU A 223 -19.30 21.93 20.95
N SER A 224 -18.22 22.48 21.51
CA SER A 224 -18.29 23.21 22.78
C SER A 224 -17.22 24.29 22.85
N GLU A 225 -17.52 25.33 23.64
CA GLU A 225 -16.62 26.45 23.93
C GLU A 225 -15.27 25.98 24.51
N LYS A 226 -15.32 25.01 25.44
CA LYS A 226 -14.12 24.41 26.04
C LYS A 226 -13.20 23.80 25.00
N LYS A 227 -13.75 23.10 23.98
CA LYS A 227 -12.97 22.51 22.89
C LYS A 227 -12.36 23.59 22.00
N ALA A 228 -13.05 24.69 21.74
CA ALA A 228 -12.52 25.82 20.97
C ALA A 228 -11.32 26.47 21.69
N HIS A 229 -11.44 26.76 22.99
CA HIS A 229 -10.34 27.30 23.79
C HIS A 229 -9.17 26.32 23.94
N GLN A 230 -9.45 25.03 24.12
CA GLN A 230 -8.39 24.03 24.17
C GLN A 230 -7.61 24.00 22.85
N TRP A 231 -8.30 24.08 21.71
CA TRP A 231 -7.64 24.10 20.40
C TRP A 231 -6.77 25.35 20.20
N LEU A 232 -7.20 26.54 20.67
CA LEU A 232 -6.39 27.76 20.67
C LEU A 232 -5.06 27.55 21.42
N LYS A 233 -5.14 26.95 22.62
CA LYS A 233 -3.99 26.66 23.49
C LYS A 233 -3.05 25.62 22.87
N ASP A 234 -3.58 24.48 22.43
CA ASP A 234 -2.80 23.37 21.85
C ASP A 234 -2.04 23.78 20.58
N LYS A 235 -2.59 24.75 19.84
CA LYS A 235 -1.99 25.27 18.60
C LYS A 235 -1.13 26.52 18.83
N TYR A 236 -1.02 26.99 20.08
CA TYR A 236 -0.24 28.16 20.49
C TYR A 236 -0.51 29.39 19.62
N LEU A 237 -1.79 29.64 19.29
CA LEU A 237 -2.14 30.60 18.24
C LEU A 237 -1.77 32.03 18.60
N GLU A 238 -2.02 32.45 19.84
CA GLU A 238 -1.65 33.77 20.35
C GLU A 238 -0.12 34.00 20.27
N LYS A 239 0.67 32.95 20.57
CA LYS A 239 2.14 33.03 20.50
C LYS A 239 2.65 33.02 19.05
N ARG A 240 2.01 32.24 18.18
CA ARG A 240 2.43 32.09 16.78
C ARG A 240 2.00 33.27 15.91
N PHE A 241 0.91 33.93 16.26
CA PHE A 241 0.33 35.03 15.50
C PHE A 241 -0.04 36.19 16.45
N PRO A 242 0.96 36.84 17.08
CA PRO A 242 0.72 37.86 18.11
C PRO A 242 0.01 39.12 17.60
N ARG A 243 -0.04 39.31 16.29
CA ARG A 243 -0.76 40.44 15.65
C ARG A 243 -2.25 40.16 15.45
N LEU A 244 -2.70 38.94 15.71
CA LEU A 244 -4.10 38.53 15.59
C LEU A 244 -4.69 38.35 16.98
N GLN A 245 -5.85 38.96 17.22
CA GLN A 245 -6.68 38.68 18.38
C GLN A 245 -7.60 37.52 18.03
N PHE A 246 -7.73 36.55 18.93
CA PHE A 246 -8.56 35.37 18.76
C PHE A 246 -9.66 35.37 19.80
N GLU A 247 -10.91 35.25 19.38
CA GLU A 247 -12.06 35.13 20.27
C GLU A 247 -12.88 33.90 19.90
N VAL A 248 -13.68 33.40 20.84
CA VAL A 248 -14.59 32.28 20.60
C VAL A 248 -16.01 32.83 20.55
N ALA A 249 -16.70 32.58 19.45
CA ALA A 249 -18.07 33.00 19.23
C ALA A 249 -19.00 31.79 19.14
N CYS A 250 -20.18 31.90 19.75
CA CYS A 250 -21.25 30.93 19.59
C CYS A 250 -22.07 31.28 18.34
N VAL A 251 -22.38 30.27 17.53
CA VAL A 251 -23.24 30.36 16.35
C VAL A 251 -24.40 29.39 16.58
N ALA A 252 -25.62 29.91 16.51
CA ALA A 252 -26.88 29.17 16.66
C ALA A 252 -27.71 29.32 15.38
#